data_AF-A0A9K3Q7D8-F1
#
_entry.id   AF-A0A9K3Q7D8-F1
#
_cell.length_a   1.000
_cell.length_b   1.000
_cell.length_c   1.000
_cell.angle_alpha   90.00
_cell.angle_beta   90.00
_cell.angle_gamma   90.00
#
_symmetry.space_group_name_H-M   'P 1'
#
loop_
_entity.id
_entity.type
_entity.pdbx_description
1 polymer ?
#
loop_
_entity_poly.entity_id
_entity_poly.type
_entity_poly.pdbx_seq_one_letter_code
_entity_poly.pdbx_strand_id
1 'polypeptide(L)'
;MPIDTSEITFTAVNDVCCSWDQLKATPDCDTVVAETLFRKIIEQVFFEKRDPTAEADLSAQTDPSAPLFKIKATMFVKMLDVVLSMLGPDLIPMAVALQELGAKHLDYGIAPNDYKLVGEALFYTLQKYLGDKTWTPRMEKSWRSVYSFISEAMIAGTEQEANRRAAGEGKRMSIPPRKSKLGMDRTVAKSLAKNKMGLMGMLDDAISVSDC
;
A
#
# COMPACT_ATOMS: atom_id res chain seq x y z
N MET A 1 6.20 6.82 -17.19
CA MET A 1 6.35 8.30 -17.17
C MET A 1 7.47 8.60 -16.18
N PRO A 2 8.40 9.54 -16.44
CA PRO A 2 9.38 9.93 -15.42
C PRO A 2 8.63 10.52 -14.22
N ILE A 3 8.99 10.10 -13.00
CA ILE A 3 8.40 10.66 -11.78
C ILE A 3 9.01 12.04 -11.58
N ASP A 4 8.16 13.05 -11.49
CA ASP A 4 8.61 14.42 -11.25
C ASP A 4 8.96 14.58 -9.76
N THR A 5 10.26 14.68 -9.47
CA THR A 5 10.77 14.92 -8.12
C THR A 5 11.00 16.40 -7.84
N SER A 6 10.79 17.30 -8.82
CA SER A 6 11.17 18.71 -8.72
C SER A 6 10.36 19.49 -7.69
N GLU A 7 9.16 19.01 -7.35
CA GLU A 7 8.30 19.63 -6.34
C GLU A 7 8.62 19.18 -4.90
N ILE A 8 9.45 18.14 -4.72
CA ILE A 8 9.74 17.56 -3.41
C ILE A 8 11.02 18.15 -2.86
N THR A 9 10.87 19.08 -1.94
CA THR A 9 12.01 19.72 -1.28
C THR A 9 12.61 18.82 -0.20
N PHE A 10 13.93 18.93 0.02
CA PHE A 10 14.61 18.28 1.15
C PHE A 10 13.95 18.62 2.50
N THR A 11 13.49 19.86 2.66
CA THR A 11 12.79 20.28 3.88
C THR A 11 11.46 19.55 4.05
N ALA A 12 10.69 19.34 2.98
CA ALA A 12 9.44 18.58 3.06
C ALA A 12 9.68 17.12 3.47
N VAL A 13 10.72 16.48 2.92
CA VAL A 13 11.13 15.13 3.32
C VAL A 13 11.50 15.11 4.81
N ASN A 14 12.33 16.04 5.26
CA ASN A 14 12.75 16.12 6.65
C ASN A 14 11.55 16.37 7.60
N ASP A 15 10.62 17.26 7.24
CA ASP A 15 9.41 17.50 8.03
C ASP A 15 8.57 16.22 8.19
N VAL A 16 8.41 15.46 7.10
CA VAL A 16 7.67 14.19 7.08
C VAL A 16 8.35 13.17 7.97
N CYS A 17 9.65 12.93 7.80
CA CYS A 17 10.39 11.97 8.62
C CYS A 17 10.36 12.35 10.11
N CYS A 18 10.63 13.62 10.46
CA CYS A 18 10.60 14.06 11.85
C CYS A 18 9.22 13.94 12.49
N SER A 19 8.16 14.29 11.76
CA SER A 19 6.79 14.18 12.28
C SER A 19 6.31 12.72 12.36
N TRP A 20 6.78 11.86 11.47
CA TRP A 20 6.56 10.41 11.55
C TRP A 20 7.24 9.81 12.79
N ASP A 21 8.49 10.20 13.07
CA ASP A 21 9.19 9.77 14.29
C ASP A 21 8.47 10.26 15.56
N GLN A 22 7.94 11.50 15.54
CA GLN A 22 7.10 12.00 16.62
C GLN A 22 5.83 11.16 16.81
N LEU A 23 5.16 10.76 15.71
CA LEU A 23 3.99 9.90 15.77
C LEU A 23 4.35 8.54 16.40
N LYS A 24 5.44 7.92 15.97
CA LYS A 24 5.92 6.63 16.52
C LYS A 24 6.28 6.71 18.00
N ALA A 25 6.74 7.87 18.46
CA ALA A 25 7.04 8.12 19.88
C ALA A 25 5.78 8.27 20.76
N THR A 26 4.58 8.35 20.18
CA THR A 26 3.33 8.39 20.94
C THR A 26 3.14 7.07 21.69
N PRO A 27 2.72 7.10 22.98
CA PRO A 27 2.39 5.87 23.71
C PRO A 27 1.41 5.02 22.91
N ASP A 28 1.63 3.70 22.92
CA ASP A 28 0.77 2.72 22.27
C ASP A 28 0.63 2.90 20.74
N CYS A 29 1.61 3.51 20.07
CA CYS A 29 1.59 3.68 18.61
C CYS A 29 1.32 2.37 17.84
N ASP A 30 1.98 1.28 18.24
CA ASP A 30 1.84 -0.04 17.63
C ASP A 30 0.45 -0.66 17.76
N THR A 31 -0.40 -0.10 18.62
CA THR A 31 -1.78 -0.55 18.84
C THR A 31 -2.78 0.56 18.49
N VAL A 32 -2.88 1.63 19.27
CA VAL A 32 -3.93 2.66 19.13
C VAL A 32 -3.82 3.43 17.81
N VAL A 33 -2.62 3.85 17.43
CA VAL A 33 -2.41 4.60 16.17
C VAL A 33 -2.58 3.67 14.97
N ALA A 34 -1.95 2.50 15.01
CA ALA A 34 -2.09 1.47 13.99
C ALA A 34 -3.55 1.06 13.76
N GLU A 35 -4.29 0.75 14.82
CA GLU A 35 -5.70 0.35 14.74
C GLU A 35 -6.59 1.49 14.22
N THR A 36 -6.31 2.74 14.60
CA THR A 36 -7.04 3.92 14.09
C THR A 36 -6.84 4.09 12.59
N LEU A 37 -5.59 4.04 12.13
CA LEU A 37 -5.26 4.14 10.71
C LEU A 37 -5.91 3.03 9.91
N PHE A 38 -5.74 1.79 10.35
CA PHE A 38 -6.23 0.63 9.63
C PHE A 38 -7.77 0.60 9.57
N ARG A 39 -8.44 0.95 10.68
CA ARG A 39 -9.89 1.15 10.69
C ARG A 39 -10.31 2.19 9.66
N LYS A 40 -9.61 3.33 9.60
CA LYS A 40 -9.97 4.42 8.69
C LYS A 40 -9.80 4.04 7.23
N ILE A 41 -8.74 3.30 6.90
CA ILE A 41 -8.51 2.73 5.56
C ILE A 41 -9.67 1.82 5.18
N ILE A 42 -10.04 0.89 6.05
CA ILE A 42 -11.15 -0.02 5.79
C ILE A 42 -12.45 0.77 5.59
N GLU A 43 -12.77 1.70 6.48
CA GLU A 43 -13.97 2.54 6.32
C GLU A 43 -13.99 3.19 4.92
N GLN A 44 -12.93 3.88 4.52
CA GLN A 44 -12.94 4.60 3.24
C GLN A 44 -12.97 3.67 2.01
N VAL A 45 -12.14 2.62 1.99
CA VAL A 45 -12.05 1.68 0.87
C VAL A 45 -13.36 0.91 0.69
N PHE A 46 -14.00 0.49 1.78
CA PHE A 46 -15.26 -0.27 1.71
C PHE A 46 -16.49 0.61 1.47
N PHE A 47 -16.52 1.86 1.96
CA PHE A 47 -17.61 2.78 1.62
C PHE A 47 -17.62 3.14 0.14
N GLU A 48 -16.47 3.27 -0.51
CA GLU A 48 -16.41 3.57 -1.94
C GLU A 48 -16.71 2.35 -2.81
N LYS A 49 -16.24 1.15 -2.42
CA LYS A 49 -16.46 -0.11 -3.16
C LYS A 49 -17.81 -0.78 -2.85
N ARG A 50 -18.79 -0.05 -2.32
CA ARG A 50 -20.05 -0.56 -1.74
C ARG A 50 -20.80 -1.54 -2.64
N ASP A 51 -20.48 -2.82 -2.48
CA ASP A 51 -21.28 -3.98 -2.89
C ASP A 51 -22.17 -4.37 -1.68
N PRO A 52 -23.50 -4.24 -1.78
CA PRO A 52 -24.43 -4.56 -0.69
C PRO A 52 -24.36 -6.01 -0.20
N THR A 53 -23.72 -6.92 -0.94
CA THR A 53 -23.61 -8.35 -0.60
C THR A 53 -22.35 -8.70 0.18
N ALA A 54 -21.39 -7.77 0.30
CA ALA A 54 -20.10 -7.99 0.96
C ALA A 54 -20.11 -7.79 2.49
N GLU A 55 -21.23 -7.36 3.08
CA GLU A 55 -21.30 -6.95 4.49
C GLU A 55 -20.94 -8.07 5.49
N ALA A 56 -21.16 -9.35 5.14
CA ALA A 56 -20.88 -10.49 6.02
C ALA A 56 -19.39 -10.86 6.13
N ASP A 57 -18.58 -10.62 5.10
CA ASP A 57 -17.13 -10.89 5.12
C ASP A 57 -16.33 -9.68 5.66
N LEU A 58 -16.98 -8.51 5.68
CA LEU A 58 -16.41 -7.27 6.17
C LEU A 58 -16.31 -7.26 7.70
N SER A 59 -17.35 -7.72 8.40
CA SER A 59 -17.40 -7.67 9.86
C SER A 59 -16.22 -8.40 10.52
N ALA A 60 -15.80 -9.53 9.96
CA ALA A 60 -14.67 -10.32 10.45
C ALA A 60 -13.30 -9.65 10.17
N GLN A 61 -13.21 -8.87 9.09
CA GLN A 61 -11.98 -8.13 8.75
C GLN A 61 -11.89 -6.78 9.46
N THR A 62 -13.01 -6.25 9.95
CA THR A 62 -13.09 -4.98 10.69
C THR A 62 -13.17 -5.11 12.19
N ASP A 63 -13.33 -6.32 12.71
CA ASP A 63 -13.45 -6.55 14.15
C ASP A 63 -12.13 -6.18 14.85
N PRO A 64 -12.08 -5.07 15.62
CA PRO A 64 -10.86 -4.64 16.28
C PRO A 64 -10.44 -5.58 17.42
N SER A 65 -11.33 -6.46 17.87
CA SER A 65 -11.00 -7.51 18.84
C SER A 65 -10.31 -8.71 18.20
N ALA A 66 -10.41 -8.89 16.88
CA ALA A 66 -9.82 -10.01 16.18
C ALA A 66 -8.28 -9.89 16.12
N PRO A 67 -7.51 -10.95 16.46
CA PRO A 67 -6.05 -10.93 16.38
C PRO A 67 -5.52 -10.56 14.99
N LEU A 68 -6.22 -10.97 13.93
CA LEU A 68 -5.85 -10.68 12.55
C LEU A 68 -5.90 -9.18 12.25
N PHE A 69 -6.90 -8.45 12.77
CA PHE A 69 -7.01 -7.01 12.58
C PHE A 69 -5.77 -6.30 13.14
N LYS A 70 -5.38 -6.65 14.36
CA LYS A 70 -4.22 -6.07 15.05
C LYS A 70 -2.91 -6.34 14.30
N ILE A 71 -2.71 -7.59 13.85
CA ILE A 71 -1.54 -7.96 13.04
C ILE A 71 -1.48 -7.10 11.77
N LYS A 72 -2.58 -6.98 11.02
CA LYS A 72 -2.64 -6.17 9.80
C LYS A 72 -2.39 -4.69 10.06
N ALA A 73 -2.97 -4.15 11.14
CA ALA A 73 -2.80 -2.76 11.54
C ALA A 73 -1.34 -2.44 11.86
N THR A 74 -0.69 -3.26 12.69
CA THR A 74 0.73 -3.08 13.04
C THR A 74 1.62 -3.25 11.81
N MET A 75 1.35 -4.23 10.93
CA MET A 75 2.09 -4.41 9.69
C MET A 75 2.01 -3.18 8.78
N PHE A 76 0.84 -2.55 8.69
CA PHE A 76 0.67 -1.38 7.85
C PHE A 76 1.55 -0.21 8.30
N VAL A 77 1.60 0.07 9.61
CA VAL A 77 2.48 1.10 10.18
C VAL A 77 3.95 0.75 9.93
N LYS A 78 4.35 -0.52 10.09
CA LYS A 78 5.73 -0.95 9.82
C LYS A 78 6.14 -0.78 8.35
N MET A 79 5.26 -1.10 7.41
CA MET A 79 5.56 -0.90 5.99
C MET A 79 5.69 0.58 5.64
N LEU A 80 4.84 1.45 6.22
CA LEU A 80 5.01 2.91 6.08
C LEU A 80 6.35 3.36 6.66
N ASP A 81 6.74 2.84 7.82
CA ASP A 81 8.03 3.16 8.42
C ASP A 81 9.21 2.79 7.52
N VAL A 82 9.18 1.59 6.93
CA VAL A 82 10.19 1.14 5.97
C VAL A 82 10.22 2.10 4.77
N VAL A 83 9.08 2.38 4.14
CA VAL A 83 9.02 3.28 2.97
C VAL A 83 9.52 4.69 3.30
N LEU A 84 9.18 5.23 4.48
CA LEU A 84 9.63 6.56 4.90
C LEU A 84 11.12 6.56 5.27
N SER A 85 11.67 5.46 5.78
CA SER A 85 13.11 5.32 6.05
C SER A 85 13.95 5.33 4.77
N MET A 86 13.36 4.97 3.63
CA MET A 86 13.98 5.03 2.30
C MET A 86 14.04 6.46 1.72
N LEU A 87 13.36 7.44 2.35
CA LEU A 87 13.43 8.84 1.94
C LEU A 87 14.84 9.39 2.22
N GLY A 88 15.70 9.31 1.22
CA GLY A 88 17.06 9.86 1.24
C GLY A 88 17.16 11.25 0.61
N PRO A 89 18.39 11.82 0.57
CA PRO A 89 18.66 13.07 -0.13
C PRO A 89 18.47 12.96 -1.66
N ASP A 90 18.53 11.75 -2.22
CA ASP A 90 18.28 11.47 -3.63
C ASP A 90 17.01 10.62 -3.78
N LEU A 91 16.02 11.19 -4.46
CA LEU A 91 14.72 10.57 -4.67
C LEU A 91 14.68 9.65 -5.90
N ILE A 92 15.69 9.70 -6.79
CA ILE A 92 15.70 8.89 -8.01
C ILE A 92 15.86 7.38 -7.70
N PRO A 93 16.85 6.94 -6.89
CA PRO A 93 16.96 5.52 -6.54
C PRO A 93 15.74 5.02 -5.77
N MET A 94 15.16 5.87 -4.93
CA MET A 94 13.93 5.56 -4.20
C MET A 94 12.74 5.36 -5.14
N ALA A 95 12.57 6.23 -6.15
CA ALA A 95 11.52 6.08 -7.15
C ALA A 95 11.58 4.71 -7.85
N VAL A 96 12.79 4.22 -8.16
CA VAL A 96 12.98 2.89 -8.76
C VAL A 96 12.57 1.79 -7.77
N ALA A 97 13.03 1.85 -6.53
CA ALA A 97 12.67 0.85 -5.51
C ALA A 97 11.15 0.84 -5.22
N LEU A 98 10.50 2.01 -5.21
CA LEU A 98 9.04 2.13 -5.07
C LEU A 98 8.29 1.55 -6.26
N GLN A 99 8.81 1.67 -7.48
CA GLN A 99 8.23 1.03 -8.66
C GLN A 99 8.33 -0.50 -8.56
N GLU A 100 9.45 -1.04 -8.11
CA GLU A 100 9.60 -2.48 -7.87
C GLU A 100 8.64 -2.98 -6.79
N LEU A 101 8.48 -2.22 -5.71
CA LEU A 101 7.50 -2.51 -4.67
C LEU A 101 6.07 -2.46 -5.25
N GLY A 102 5.76 -1.45 -6.06
CA GLY A 102 4.49 -1.31 -6.76
C GLY A 102 4.18 -2.49 -7.70
N ALA A 103 5.17 -3.01 -8.42
CA ALA A 103 4.99 -4.19 -9.27
C ALA A 103 4.48 -5.41 -8.48
N LYS A 104 4.92 -5.59 -7.23
CA LYS A 104 4.41 -6.64 -6.33
C LYS A 104 2.98 -6.36 -5.86
N HIS A 105 2.60 -5.08 -5.71
CA HIS A 105 1.26 -4.68 -5.30
C HIS A 105 0.17 -5.02 -6.33
N LEU A 106 0.56 -5.26 -7.59
CA LEU A 106 -0.36 -5.79 -8.61
C LEU A 106 -1.00 -7.11 -8.18
N ASP A 107 -0.24 -7.98 -7.51
CA ASP A 107 -0.73 -9.29 -7.06
C ASP A 107 -1.69 -9.20 -5.86
N TYR A 108 -1.70 -8.06 -5.17
CA TYR A 108 -2.62 -7.75 -4.08
C TYR A 108 -3.96 -7.18 -4.56
N GLY A 109 -4.08 -6.86 -5.85
CA GLY A 109 -5.31 -6.33 -6.44
C GLY A 109 -5.65 -4.91 -5.98
N ILE A 110 -4.65 -4.14 -5.54
CA ILE A 110 -4.83 -2.74 -5.14
C ILE A 110 -5.00 -1.89 -6.40
N ALA A 111 -6.07 -1.10 -6.45
CA ALA A 111 -6.35 -0.20 -7.55
C ALA A 111 -5.70 1.18 -7.33
N PRO A 112 -5.39 1.96 -8.38
CA PRO A 112 -4.84 3.30 -8.23
C PRO A 112 -5.67 4.23 -7.31
N ASN A 113 -7.00 4.11 -7.33
CA ASN A 113 -7.87 4.90 -6.46
C ASN A 113 -7.74 4.54 -4.96
N ASP A 114 -7.32 3.31 -4.64
CA ASP A 114 -7.15 2.89 -3.24
C ASP A 114 -6.03 3.69 -2.55
N TYR A 115 -5.00 4.12 -3.28
CA TYR A 115 -3.94 4.98 -2.74
C TYR A 115 -4.48 6.31 -2.26
N LYS A 116 -5.41 6.93 -3.00
CA LYS A 116 -6.03 8.19 -2.57
C LYS A 116 -6.71 8.04 -1.21
N LEU A 117 -7.49 6.97 -1.03
CA LEU A 117 -8.20 6.67 0.22
C LEU A 117 -7.24 6.35 1.37
N VAL A 118 -6.18 5.60 1.07
CA VAL A 118 -5.12 5.34 2.06
C VAL A 118 -4.46 6.65 2.51
N GLY A 119 -4.16 7.56 1.58
CA GLY A 119 -3.61 8.88 1.90
C GLY A 119 -4.53 9.71 2.79
N GLU A 120 -5.82 9.77 2.49
CA GLU A 120 -6.81 10.47 3.32
C GLU A 120 -6.89 9.88 4.75
N ALA A 121 -6.91 8.56 4.88
CA ALA A 121 -6.88 7.88 6.17
C ALA A 121 -5.59 8.15 6.96
N LEU A 122 -4.45 8.19 6.27
CA LEU A 122 -3.15 8.53 6.86
C LEU A 122 -3.13 9.97 7.37
N PHE A 123 -3.54 10.94 6.57
CA PHE A 123 -3.55 12.36 6.96
C PHE A 123 -4.51 12.62 8.12
N TYR A 124 -5.68 11.98 8.11
CA TYR A 124 -6.61 12.02 9.26
C TYR A 124 -5.93 11.52 10.53
N THR A 125 -5.21 10.40 10.45
CA THR A 125 -4.53 9.80 11.61
C THR A 125 -3.40 10.71 12.10
N LEU A 126 -2.57 11.23 11.19
CA LEU A 126 -1.49 12.16 11.53
C LEU A 126 -2.02 13.40 12.23
N GLN A 127 -3.07 14.03 11.69
CA GLN A 127 -3.70 15.19 12.32
C GLN A 127 -4.19 14.88 13.73
N LYS A 128 -4.87 13.75 13.91
CA LYS A 128 -5.44 13.33 15.20
C LYS A 128 -4.39 13.16 16.29
N TYR A 129 -3.24 12.57 15.98
CA TYR A 129 -2.24 12.19 16.99
C TYR A 129 -1.09 13.19 17.13
N LEU A 130 -0.73 13.91 16.07
CA LEU A 130 0.26 14.99 16.16
C LEU A 130 -0.34 16.29 16.71
N GLY A 131 -1.64 16.48 16.54
CA GLY A 131 -2.39 17.65 17.00
C GLY A 131 -2.02 18.94 16.25
N ASP A 132 -2.82 19.99 16.45
CA ASP A 132 -2.77 21.21 15.63
C ASP A 132 -1.45 22.00 15.72
N LYS A 133 -0.68 21.79 16.80
CA LYS A 133 0.64 22.44 16.97
C LYS A 133 1.68 21.89 16.00
N THR A 134 1.67 20.58 15.76
CA THR A 134 2.58 19.92 14.83
C THR A 134 1.95 19.82 13.43
N TRP A 135 0.66 19.47 13.34
CA TRP A 135 -0.09 19.34 12.09
C TRP A 135 -0.55 20.70 11.56
N THR A 136 0.42 21.52 11.14
CA THR A 136 0.18 22.82 10.51
C THR A 136 -0.16 22.68 9.01
N PRO A 137 -0.73 23.70 8.35
CA PRO A 137 -0.96 23.66 6.89
C PRO A 137 0.31 23.40 6.07
N ARG A 138 1.47 23.84 6.59
CA ARG A 138 2.77 23.55 5.99
C ARG A 138 3.11 22.07 6.10
N MET A 139 2.90 21.48 7.27
CA MET A 139 3.14 20.05 7.52
C MET A 139 2.23 19.18 6.63
N GLU A 140 0.94 19.52 6.55
CA GLU A 140 0.00 18.83 5.67
C GLU A 140 0.46 18.90 4.20
N LYS A 141 0.92 20.07 3.74
CA LYS A 141 1.45 20.21 2.38
C LYS A 141 2.67 19.31 2.15
N SER A 142 3.63 19.29 3.09
CA SER A 142 4.81 18.40 3.00
C SER A 142 4.40 16.93 2.89
N TRP A 143 3.49 16.48 3.76
CA TRP A 143 2.96 15.11 3.73
C TRP A 143 2.24 14.78 2.43
N ARG A 144 1.40 15.68 1.92
CA ARG A 144 0.69 15.46 0.64
C ARG A 144 1.66 15.32 -0.52
N SER A 145 2.68 16.19 -0.62
CA SER A 145 3.68 16.10 -1.69
C SER A 145 4.47 14.79 -1.62
N VAL A 146 4.96 14.41 -0.44
CA VAL A 146 5.73 13.17 -0.26
C VAL A 146 4.87 11.93 -0.50
N TYR A 147 3.63 11.93 -0.01
CA TYR A 147 2.70 10.83 -0.26
C TYR A 147 2.34 10.68 -1.74
N SER A 148 2.10 11.80 -2.45
CA SER A 148 1.82 11.79 -3.89
C SER A 148 2.95 11.10 -4.64
N PHE A 149 4.19 11.52 -4.38
CA PHE A 149 5.39 10.92 -4.96
C PHE A 149 5.48 9.41 -4.72
N ILE A 150 5.30 8.97 -3.48
CA ILE A 150 5.33 7.54 -3.12
C ILE A 150 4.25 6.78 -3.89
N SER A 151 3.01 7.29 -3.86
CA SER A 151 1.87 6.63 -4.49
C SER A 151 2.00 6.56 -6.02
N GLU A 152 2.44 7.64 -6.66
CA GLU A 152 2.65 7.71 -8.11
C GLU A 152 3.75 6.75 -8.56
N ALA A 153 4.83 6.61 -7.78
CA ALA A 153 5.88 5.64 -8.05
C ALA A 153 5.37 4.20 -8.01
N MET A 154 4.60 3.86 -6.98
CA MET A 154 4.03 2.52 -6.84
C MET A 154 2.98 2.22 -7.91
N ILE A 155 2.13 3.19 -8.26
CA ILE A 155 1.15 3.07 -9.35
C ILE A 155 1.88 2.84 -10.67
N ALA A 156 2.92 3.64 -10.97
CA ALA A 156 3.71 3.47 -12.18
C ALA A 156 4.37 2.08 -12.26
N GLY A 157 4.85 1.54 -11.13
CA GLY A 157 5.38 0.18 -11.05
C GLY A 157 4.33 -0.90 -11.33
N THR A 158 3.14 -0.74 -10.76
CA THR A 158 1.98 -1.62 -10.97
C THR A 158 1.58 -1.66 -12.45
N GLU A 159 1.47 -0.50 -13.09
CA GLU A 159 1.12 -0.37 -14.50
C GLU A 159 2.18 -0.98 -15.43
N GLN A 160 3.46 -0.75 -15.14
CA GLN A 160 4.57 -1.34 -15.91
C GLN A 160 4.53 -2.87 -15.86
N GLU A 161 4.30 -3.45 -14.68
CA GLU A 161 4.21 -4.89 -14.52
C GLU A 161 2.97 -5.46 -15.23
N ALA A 162 1.82 -4.79 -15.13
CA ALA A 162 0.61 -5.20 -15.84
C ALA A 162 0.83 -5.21 -17.37
N ASN A 163 1.44 -4.16 -17.91
CA ASN A 163 1.78 -4.07 -19.33
C ASN A 163 2.80 -5.15 -19.76
N ARG A 164 3.80 -5.43 -18.92
CA ARG A 164 4.80 -6.49 -19.18
C ARG A 164 4.15 -7.86 -19.23
N ARG A 165 3.24 -8.17 -18.29
CA ARG A 165 2.48 -9.43 -18.27
C ARG A 165 1.60 -9.57 -19.51
N ALA A 166 0.88 -8.52 -19.90
CA ALA A 166 0.04 -8.51 -21.10
C ALA A 166 0.86 -8.74 -22.39
N ALA A 167 2.02 -8.10 -22.52
CA ALA A 167 2.92 -8.29 -23.67
C ALA A 167 3.51 -9.71 -23.73
N GLY A 168 3.83 -10.31 -22.56
CA GLY A 168 4.32 -11.69 -22.45
C GLY A 168 3.28 -12.73 -22.86
N GLU A 169 2.00 -12.52 -22.52
CA GLU A 169 0.89 -13.40 -22.91
C GLU A 169 0.59 -13.35 -24.41
N GLY A 170 0.67 -12.16 -25.04
CA GLY A 170 0.54 -11.99 -26.49
C GLY A 170 1.57 -12.80 -27.30
N LYS A 171 2.78 -12.97 -26.76
CA LYS A 171 3.86 -13.78 -27.35
C LYS A 171 3.68 -15.29 -27.15
N ARG A 172 2.95 -15.71 -26.11
CA ARG A 172 2.66 -17.14 -25.82
C ARG A 172 1.51 -17.69 -26.67
N MET A 173 0.54 -16.83 -27.03
CA MET A 173 -0.56 -17.19 -27.95
C MET A 173 -0.12 -17.34 -29.43
N SER A 174 1.09 -16.91 -29.78
CA SER A 174 1.65 -17.05 -31.13
C SER A 174 2.34 -18.41 -31.37
N ILE A 175 2.37 -19.31 -30.37
CA ILE A 175 2.84 -20.69 -30.52
C ILE A 175 1.67 -21.54 -31.06
N PRO A 176 1.80 -22.20 -32.22
CA PRO A 176 0.71 -22.98 -32.82
C PRO A 176 0.29 -24.14 -31.90
N PRO A 177 -1.01 -24.47 -31.83
CA PRO A 177 -1.51 -25.44 -30.87
C PRO A 177 -1.02 -26.86 -31.20
N ARG A 178 -0.28 -27.46 -30.26
CA ARG A 178 0.04 -28.89 -30.28
C ARG A 178 -1.19 -29.66 -29.82
N LYS A 179 -1.75 -30.52 -30.67
CA LYS A 179 -2.94 -31.34 -30.35
C LYS A 179 -2.66 -32.22 -29.13
N SER A 180 -3.43 -32.05 -28.05
CA SER A 180 -3.56 -33.09 -27.01
C SER A 180 -4.98 -33.13 -26.44
N LYS A 181 -5.41 -34.35 -26.13
CA LYS A 181 -6.78 -34.74 -25.76
C LYS A 181 -7.10 -34.40 -24.29
N LEU A 182 -8.31 -33.87 -24.12
CA LEU A 182 -9.32 -34.14 -23.09
C LEU A 182 -8.96 -34.00 -21.59
N GLY A 183 -9.66 -33.06 -20.93
CA GLY A 183 -10.30 -33.29 -19.63
C GLY A 183 -9.74 -32.53 -18.41
N MET A 184 -10.54 -31.59 -17.88
CA MET A 184 -11.01 -31.48 -16.48
C MET A 184 -11.13 -30.01 -16.04
N ASP A 185 -12.34 -29.63 -15.64
CA ASP A 185 -12.80 -28.29 -15.30
C ASP A 185 -12.10 -27.70 -14.05
N ARG A 186 -11.64 -26.43 -14.13
CA ARG A 186 -10.77 -25.75 -13.15
C ARG A 186 -11.42 -24.54 -12.47
N THR A 187 -12.75 -24.45 -12.49
CA THR A 187 -13.39 -23.14 -12.35
C THR A 187 -13.70 -22.68 -10.92
N VAL A 188 -13.51 -23.50 -9.88
CA VAL A 188 -13.87 -23.08 -8.50
C VAL A 188 -12.66 -22.86 -7.57
N ALA A 189 -11.49 -23.44 -7.87
CA ALA A 189 -10.31 -23.35 -7.01
C ALA A 189 -9.54 -22.01 -7.08
N LYS A 190 -9.80 -21.17 -8.09
CA LYS A 190 -9.04 -19.92 -8.33
C LYS A 190 -9.49 -18.74 -7.47
N SER A 191 -10.71 -18.76 -6.94
CA SER A 191 -11.29 -17.61 -6.23
C SER A 191 -10.82 -17.52 -4.76
N LEU A 192 -10.64 -18.66 -4.06
CA LEU A 192 -10.17 -18.66 -2.67
C LEU A 192 -8.65 -18.57 -2.49
N ALA A 193 -7.85 -18.87 -3.52
CA ALA A 193 -6.39 -18.82 -3.43
C ALA A 193 -5.82 -17.39 -3.49
N LYS A 194 -6.55 -16.43 -4.08
CA LYS A 194 -6.10 -15.03 -4.19
C LYS A 194 -6.06 -14.29 -2.86
N ASN A 195 -7.04 -14.53 -1.97
CA ASN A 195 -7.10 -13.81 -0.68
C ASN A 195 -6.13 -14.34 0.38
N LYS A 196 -5.68 -15.60 0.29
CA LYS A 196 -4.79 -16.20 1.29
C LYS A 196 -3.31 -15.96 1.03
N MET A 197 -2.91 -15.71 -0.23
CA MET A 197 -1.51 -15.40 -0.59
C MET A 197 -1.14 -13.93 -0.41
N GLY A 198 -2.09 -12.98 -0.55
CA GLY A 198 -1.78 -11.55 -0.46
C GLY A 198 -1.24 -11.13 0.91
N LEU A 199 -1.75 -11.72 2.00
CA LEU A 199 -1.35 -11.33 3.35
C LEU A 199 -0.04 -11.95 3.82
N MET A 200 0.26 -13.18 3.38
CA MET A 200 1.51 -13.86 3.71
C MET A 200 2.68 -13.23 2.92
N GLY A 201 2.46 -12.83 1.66
CA GLY A 201 3.48 -12.16 0.84
C GLY A 201 3.92 -10.80 1.40
N MET A 202 2.99 -10.03 1.99
CA MET A 202 3.32 -8.76 2.64
C MET A 202 4.26 -8.91 3.85
N LEU A 203 4.18 -10.03 4.59
CA LEU A 203 5.07 -10.33 5.70
C LEU A 203 6.48 -10.68 5.20
N ASP A 204 6.57 -11.54 4.18
CA ASP A 204 7.84 -11.98 3.62
C ASP A 204 8.61 -10.83 2.95
N ASP A 205 7.91 -9.92 2.27
CA ASP A 205 8.50 -8.73 1.65
C ASP A 205 8.97 -7.69 2.69
N ALA A 206 8.18 -7.43 3.74
CA ALA A 206 8.57 -6.49 4.79
C ALA A 206 9.79 -6.97 5.59
N ILE A 207 9.94 -8.29 5.77
CA ILE A 207 11.13 -8.90 6.37
C ILE A 207 12.32 -8.79 5.41
N SER A 208 12.13 -9.04 4.11
CA SER A 208 13.22 -8.96 3.14
C SER A 208 13.80 -7.55 2.94
N VAL A 209 13.02 -6.48 3.15
CA VAL A 209 13.51 -5.08 3.02
C VAL A 209 14.22 -4.61 4.30
N SER A 210 13.94 -5.24 5.45
CA SER A 210 14.62 -4.95 6.74
C SER A 210 16.05 -5.50 6.81
N ASP A 211 16.43 -6.41 5.91
CA ASP A 211 17.71 -7.12 5.92
C ASP A 211 18.74 -6.55 4.90
N CYS A 212 18.52 -5.32 4.40
CA CYS A 212 19.42 -4.60 3.49
C CYS A 212 20.00 -3.33 4.12
#